data_AF-A0A392N3A1-F1
#
_entry.id   AF-A0A392N3A1-F1
#
_cell.length_a   1.000
_cell.length_b   1.000
_cell.length_c   1.000
_cell.angle_alpha   90.00
_cell.angle_beta   90.00
_cell.angle_gamma   90.00
#
_symmetry.space_group_name_H-M   'P 1'
#
loop_
_entity.id
_entity.type
_entity.pdbx_description
1 polymer ?
#
loop_
_entity_poly.entity_id
_entity_poly.type
_entity_poly.pdbx_seq_one_letter_code
_entity_poly.pdbx_strand_id
1 'polypeptide(L)'
;MVSATGVATAQPLFSFGLISDVQYADIPDGRSFLGVPRYYRHSFLVLQRAVKEWNTHQKHKFVINLGDIVDGFCPKDQSIHAVKKVVDEFGMFRGPVYHMIGNHCLYNLPRSTLLPLLKIQTLDGCAYYDFSPVPEYRFVVLDSYDISAIGWPQDHPRTLEAMKLLREKNPNEDKNSPTNMVGLERRFLMFNGGVGKEQMKWLDGVLQDATNLKQKVVVACHL
;
A
#
# COMPACT_ATOMS: atom_id res chain seq x y z
N MET A 1 33.32 16.01 -8.36
CA MET A 1 34.55 15.32 -7.92
C MET A 1 34.65 14.02 -8.67
N VAL A 2 35.71 13.84 -9.47
CA VAL A 2 35.92 12.66 -10.32
C VAL A 2 36.70 11.63 -9.51
N SER A 3 36.17 10.41 -9.42
CA SER A 3 36.84 9.25 -8.81
C SER A 3 38.03 8.80 -9.65
N ALA A 4 39.12 8.39 -8.99
CA ALA A 4 40.40 7.99 -9.58
C ALA A 4 40.36 6.68 -10.41
N THR A 5 39.19 6.19 -10.81
CA THR A 5 39.02 4.94 -11.58
C THR A 5 38.25 5.10 -12.89
N GLY A 6 38.00 6.32 -13.38
CA GLY A 6 37.46 6.55 -14.74
C GLY A 6 36.03 6.03 -14.98
N VAL A 7 35.40 5.40 -14.00
CA VAL A 7 33.97 5.10 -14.02
C VAL A 7 33.24 6.32 -13.48
N ALA A 8 32.58 7.06 -14.36
CA ALA A 8 31.63 8.09 -13.96
C ALA A 8 30.50 7.41 -13.16
N THR A 9 30.56 7.49 -11.83
CA THR A 9 29.44 7.12 -10.98
C THR A 9 28.38 8.20 -11.16
N ALA A 10 27.49 7.99 -12.12
CA ALA A 10 26.36 8.89 -12.34
C ALA A 10 25.58 9.03 -11.01
N GLN A 11 25.52 10.25 -10.48
CA GLN A 11 24.70 10.54 -9.30
C GLN A 11 23.23 10.27 -9.63
N PRO A 12 22.47 9.64 -8.73
CA PRO A 12 21.05 9.40 -8.97
C PRO A 12 20.29 10.74 -9.03
N LEU A 13 19.30 10.85 -9.92
CA LEU A 13 18.41 12.03 -9.99
C LEU A 13 17.68 12.28 -8.67
N PHE A 14 17.30 11.20 -7.99
CA PHE A 14 16.79 11.19 -6.63
C PHE A 14 16.90 9.76 -6.07
N SER A 15 16.77 9.61 -4.75
CA SER A 15 16.58 8.33 -4.07
C SER A 15 15.32 8.41 -3.20
N PHE A 16 14.70 7.27 -2.90
CA PHE A 16 13.55 7.20 -2.00
C PHE A 16 13.57 5.90 -1.21
N GLY A 17 13.03 5.93 0.01
CA GLY A 17 12.85 4.73 0.82
C GLY A 17 11.58 3.98 0.42
N LEU A 18 11.60 2.65 0.50
CA LEU A 18 10.44 1.82 0.21
C LEU A 18 10.34 0.74 1.30
N ILE A 19 9.13 0.54 1.81
CA ILE A 19 8.80 -0.54 2.74
C ILE A 19 7.37 -1.02 2.46
N SER A 20 7.08 -2.28 2.76
CA SER A 20 5.75 -2.87 2.63
C SER A 20 5.47 -3.76 3.84
N ASP A 21 4.20 -4.02 4.09
CA ASP A 21 3.72 -5.07 5.00
C ASP A 21 4.38 -5.00 6.38
N VAL A 22 4.41 -3.79 6.98
CA VAL A 22 4.86 -3.63 8.36
C VAL A 22 4.02 -4.54 9.26
N GLN A 23 2.71 -4.62 9.03
CA GLN A 23 1.79 -5.55 9.71
C GLN A 23 2.04 -5.61 11.22
N TYR A 24 2.17 -4.45 11.86
CA TYR A 24 2.38 -4.38 13.30
C TYR A 24 1.14 -4.86 14.06
N ALA A 25 1.35 -5.62 15.13
CA ALA A 25 0.33 -5.88 16.15
C ALA A 25 1.03 -6.22 17.47
N ASP A 26 0.44 -5.79 18.60
CA ASP A 26 0.99 -6.09 19.93
C ASP A 26 0.59 -7.48 20.43
N ILE A 27 0.83 -8.49 19.60
CA ILE A 27 0.50 -9.90 19.86
C ILE A 27 1.75 -10.77 19.73
N PRO A 28 1.76 -11.99 20.32
CA PRO A 28 2.85 -12.95 20.11
C PRO A 28 3.05 -13.28 18.63
N ASP A 29 4.29 -13.64 18.27
CA ASP A 29 4.63 -14.07 16.91
C ASP A 29 3.73 -15.22 16.45
N GLY A 30 3.41 -15.23 15.16
CA GLY A 30 2.48 -16.17 14.57
C GLY A 30 2.98 -16.72 13.24
N ARG A 31 2.04 -17.24 12.46
CA ARG A 31 2.30 -17.76 11.12
C ARG A 31 1.20 -17.34 10.15
N SER A 32 1.57 -17.18 8.88
CA SER A 32 0.60 -17.05 7.80
C SER A 32 -0.15 -18.37 7.58
N PHE A 33 -1.19 -18.34 6.74
CA PHE A 33 -1.91 -19.53 6.31
C PHE A 33 -0.99 -20.61 5.71
N LEU A 34 0.11 -20.21 5.06
CA LEU A 34 1.11 -21.12 4.49
C LEU A 34 2.21 -21.51 5.50
N GLY A 35 2.07 -21.15 6.77
CA GLY A 35 3.02 -21.48 7.82
C GLY A 35 4.26 -20.56 7.90
N VAL A 36 4.31 -19.48 7.11
CA VAL A 36 5.42 -18.52 7.11
C VAL A 36 5.42 -17.72 8.41
N PRO A 37 6.52 -17.64 9.17
CA PRO A 37 6.57 -16.87 10.41
C PRO A 37 6.19 -15.40 10.22
N ARG A 38 5.42 -14.86 11.17
CA ARG A 38 5.06 -13.44 11.26
C ARG A 38 5.51 -12.87 12.61
N TYR A 39 6.36 -11.84 12.56
CA TYR A 39 6.98 -11.25 13.76
C TYR A 39 6.35 -9.89 14.09
N TYR A 40 5.11 -9.92 14.60
CA TYR A 40 4.24 -8.73 14.66
C TYR A 40 4.80 -7.57 15.48
N ARG A 41 5.45 -7.84 16.62
CA ARG A 41 6.09 -6.79 17.42
C ARG A 41 7.41 -6.33 16.82
N HIS A 42 8.16 -7.28 16.25
CA HIS A 42 9.47 -7.00 15.68
C HIS A 42 9.38 -6.12 14.43
N SER A 43 8.30 -6.19 13.67
CA SER A 43 8.13 -5.36 12.48
C SER A 43 8.15 -3.86 12.77
N PHE A 44 7.67 -3.43 13.95
CA PHE A 44 7.82 -2.04 14.40
C PHE A 44 9.30 -1.68 14.60
N LEU A 45 10.11 -2.57 15.17
CA LEU A 45 11.56 -2.36 15.30
C LEU A 45 12.26 -2.30 13.93
N VAL A 46 11.78 -3.06 12.94
CA VAL A 46 12.27 -2.98 11.56
C VAL A 46 11.97 -1.61 10.97
N LEU A 47 10.74 -1.09 11.15
CA LEU A 47 10.37 0.25 10.71
C LEU A 47 11.24 1.32 11.38
N GLN A 48 11.45 1.25 12.69
CA GLN A 48 12.34 2.17 13.41
C GLN A 48 13.76 2.20 12.84
N ARG A 49 14.31 1.02 12.52
CA ARG A 49 15.62 0.93 11.86
C ARG A 49 15.59 1.54 10.46
N ALA A 50 14.56 1.25 9.66
CA ALA A 50 14.43 1.82 8.32
C ALA A 50 14.39 3.36 8.35
N VAL A 51 13.54 3.94 9.22
CA VAL A 51 13.43 5.40 9.38
C VAL A 51 14.74 6.01 9.85
N LYS A 52 15.41 5.38 10.82
CA LYS A 52 16.74 5.80 11.29
C LYS A 52 17.77 5.80 10.16
N GLU A 53 17.85 4.73 9.38
CA GLU A 53 18.81 4.62 8.26
C GLU A 53 18.51 5.65 7.16
N TRP A 54 17.23 5.84 6.80
CA TRP A 54 16.83 6.84 5.81
C TRP A 54 17.25 8.25 6.24
N ASN A 55 17.05 8.59 7.53
CA ASN A 55 17.44 9.86 8.12
C ASN A 55 18.96 10.01 8.28
N THR A 56 19.68 8.91 8.52
CA THR A 56 21.15 8.93 8.65
C THR A 56 21.82 9.23 7.32
N HIS A 57 21.34 8.61 6.24
CA HIS A 57 21.91 8.82 4.91
C HIS A 57 21.55 10.16 4.27
N GLN A 58 20.42 10.79 4.66
CA GLN A 58 19.95 12.09 4.14
C GLN A 58 19.87 12.20 2.61
N LYS A 59 19.79 11.06 1.91
CA LYS A 59 19.73 10.99 0.44
C LYS A 59 18.33 10.76 -0.12
N HIS A 60 17.39 10.35 0.75
CA HIS A 60 16.04 9.98 0.34
C HIS A 60 15.18 11.24 0.28
N LYS A 61 14.62 11.53 -0.90
CA LYS A 61 13.74 12.68 -1.13
C LYS A 61 12.35 12.48 -0.54
N PHE A 62 11.92 11.24 -0.43
CA PHE A 62 10.67 10.80 0.19
C PHE A 62 10.78 9.32 0.58
N VAL A 63 9.76 8.81 1.25
CA VAL A 63 9.58 7.37 1.48
C VAL A 63 8.17 6.95 1.07
N ILE A 64 8.01 5.71 0.61
CA ILE A 64 6.72 5.12 0.28
C ILE A 64 6.48 3.85 1.09
N ASN A 65 5.33 3.76 1.73
CA ASN A 65 4.82 2.58 2.40
C ASN A 65 3.76 1.91 1.51
N LEU A 66 4.01 0.68 1.09
CA LEU A 66 3.16 -0.07 0.15
C LEU A 66 1.94 -0.76 0.79
N GLY A 67 1.44 -0.25 1.91
CA GLY A 67 0.22 -0.74 2.56
C GLY A 67 0.50 -1.62 3.77
N ASP A 68 -0.58 -2.22 4.27
CA ASP A 68 -0.57 -3.18 5.39
C ASP A 68 0.28 -2.76 6.60
N ILE A 69 -0.03 -1.59 7.16
CA ILE A 69 0.73 -1.04 8.30
C ILE A 69 0.50 -1.78 9.63
N VAL A 70 -0.69 -2.36 9.81
CA VAL A 70 -1.13 -3.06 11.03
C VAL A 70 -1.75 -4.38 10.62
N ASP A 71 -1.41 -5.47 11.31
CA ASP A 71 -1.89 -6.80 10.98
C ASP A 71 -3.40 -6.96 11.25
N GLY A 72 -4.06 -7.89 10.56
CA GLY A 72 -5.49 -8.13 10.64
C GLY A 72 -5.89 -8.79 11.95
N PHE A 73 -4.95 -9.45 12.63
CA PHE A 73 -5.08 -10.02 13.96
C PHE A 73 -4.85 -8.99 15.08
N CYS A 74 -4.55 -7.73 14.77
CA CYS A 74 -4.57 -6.69 15.78
C CYS A 74 -5.96 -6.64 16.45
N PRO A 75 -6.03 -6.67 17.80
CA PRO A 75 -7.30 -6.52 18.51
C PRO A 75 -8.03 -5.25 18.07
N LYS A 76 -9.33 -5.36 17.77
CA LYS A 76 -10.08 -4.29 17.08
C LYS A 76 -10.22 -3.02 17.92
N ASP A 77 -10.27 -3.18 19.24
CA ASP A 77 -10.22 -2.08 20.22
C ASP A 77 -8.87 -1.35 20.24
N GLN A 78 -7.80 -1.98 19.73
CA GLN A 78 -6.44 -1.41 19.66
C GLN A 78 -6.05 -0.91 18.26
N SER A 79 -6.80 -1.26 17.22
CA SER A 79 -6.47 -0.95 15.81
C SER A 79 -6.12 0.52 15.58
N ILE A 80 -6.89 1.47 16.13
CA ILE A 80 -6.62 2.89 15.97
C ILE A 80 -5.31 3.33 16.62
N HIS A 81 -4.98 2.77 17.79
CA HIS A 81 -3.75 3.08 18.50
C HIS A 81 -2.55 2.47 17.77
N ALA A 82 -2.67 1.22 17.30
CA ALA A 82 -1.65 0.55 16.50
C ALA A 82 -1.35 1.32 15.21
N VAL A 83 -2.39 1.77 14.49
CA VAL A 83 -2.23 2.57 13.27
C VAL A 83 -1.52 3.88 13.58
N LYS A 84 -1.97 4.64 14.60
CA LYS A 84 -1.33 5.89 15.01
C LYS A 84 0.14 5.68 15.37
N LYS A 85 0.46 4.66 16.16
CA LYS A 85 1.83 4.31 16.54
C LYS A 85 2.74 4.10 15.32
N VAL A 86 2.28 3.36 14.32
CA VAL A 86 3.05 3.09 13.09
C VAL A 86 3.18 4.36 12.23
N VAL A 87 2.10 5.13 12.09
CA VAL A 87 2.10 6.41 11.36
C VAL A 87 3.03 7.44 12.02
N ASP A 88 3.03 7.53 13.35
CA ASP A 88 3.89 8.44 14.10
C ASP A 88 5.37 8.09 13.88
N GLU A 89 5.71 6.80 13.83
CA GLU A 89 7.08 6.36 13.50
C GLU A 89 7.48 6.73 12.07
N PHE A 90 6.61 6.54 11.08
CA PHE A 90 6.85 7.08 9.74
C PHE A 90 7.04 8.60 9.76
N GLY A 91 6.29 9.32 10.61
CA GLY A 91 6.39 10.76 10.83
C GLY A 91 7.76 11.22 11.36
N MET A 92 8.59 10.30 11.86
CA MET A 92 9.97 10.60 12.27
C MET A 92 10.92 10.73 11.08
N PHE A 93 10.53 10.31 9.86
CA PHE A 93 11.30 10.55 8.65
C PHE A 93 11.34 12.05 8.31
N ARG A 94 12.53 12.58 8.00
CA ARG A 94 12.75 14.00 7.68
C ARG A 94 12.41 14.32 6.22
N GLY A 95 11.16 14.09 5.83
CA GLY A 95 10.66 14.37 4.49
C GLY A 95 9.24 13.85 4.27
N PRO A 96 8.74 13.91 3.02
CA PRO A 96 7.43 13.38 2.67
C PRO A 96 7.37 11.85 2.83
N VAL A 97 6.26 11.39 3.40
CA VAL A 97 5.89 9.97 3.51
C VAL A 97 4.62 9.77 2.69
N TYR A 98 4.65 8.83 1.76
CA TYR A 98 3.50 8.45 0.95
C TYR A 98 3.01 7.07 1.40
N HIS A 99 1.70 6.94 1.56
CA HIS A 99 1.07 5.71 2.03
C HIS A 99 0.07 5.21 1.01
N MET A 100 -0.03 3.90 0.88
CA MET A 100 -1.21 3.26 0.30
C MET A 100 -1.92 2.40 1.35
N ILE A 101 -3.10 1.93 0.98
CA ILE A 101 -3.89 1.00 1.77
C ILE A 101 -3.70 -0.42 1.23
N GLY A 102 -3.68 -1.39 2.14
CA GLY A 102 -3.78 -2.81 1.82
C GLY A 102 -4.97 -3.44 2.55
N ASN A 103 -5.20 -4.73 2.35
CA ASN A 103 -6.33 -5.43 2.98
C ASN A 103 -6.23 -5.41 4.51
N HIS A 104 -5.03 -5.57 5.08
CA HIS A 104 -4.87 -5.56 6.53
C HIS A 104 -5.18 -4.18 7.12
N CYS A 105 -4.91 -3.09 6.39
CA CYS A 105 -5.37 -1.77 6.82
C CYS A 105 -6.91 -1.72 6.93
N LEU A 106 -7.60 -2.27 5.94
CA LEU A 106 -9.07 -2.26 5.83
C LEU A 106 -9.76 -3.26 6.77
N TYR A 107 -9.05 -4.28 7.24
CA TYR A 107 -9.53 -5.14 8.35
C TYR A 107 -9.57 -4.43 9.69
N ASN A 108 -8.84 -3.32 9.82
CA ASN A 108 -8.61 -2.64 11.10
C ASN A 108 -9.44 -1.37 11.23
N LEU A 109 -9.47 -0.52 10.21
CA LEU A 109 -10.16 0.76 10.26
C LEU A 109 -10.97 1.00 8.97
N PRO A 110 -12.14 1.64 9.08
CA PRO A 110 -12.88 2.09 7.90
C PRO A 110 -12.08 3.18 7.16
N ARG A 111 -12.28 3.29 5.84
CA ARG A 111 -11.64 4.31 4.98
C ARG A 111 -11.75 5.73 5.55
N SER A 112 -12.91 6.09 6.07
CA SER A 112 -13.18 7.42 6.66
C SER A 112 -12.29 7.77 7.85
N THR A 113 -11.77 6.78 8.57
CA THR A 113 -10.81 6.97 9.68
C THR A 113 -9.38 6.75 9.23
N LEU A 114 -9.14 5.74 8.39
CA LEU A 114 -7.81 5.32 7.96
C LEU A 114 -7.13 6.36 7.05
N LEU A 115 -7.82 6.87 6.02
CA LEU A 115 -7.21 7.74 5.01
C LEU A 115 -6.72 9.08 5.61
N PRO A 116 -7.47 9.75 6.52
CA PRO A 116 -6.96 10.92 7.22
C PRO A 116 -5.73 10.63 8.08
N LEU A 117 -5.67 9.49 8.78
CA LEU A 117 -4.50 9.10 9.58
C LEU A 117 -3.27 8.90 8.70
N LEU A 118 -3.45 8.32 7.51
CA LEU A 118 -2.38 8.14 6.52
C LEU A 118 -2.07 9.42 5.71
N LYS A 119 -2.76 10.54 5.98
CA LYS A 119 -2.65 11.80 5.22
C LYS A 119 -2.81 11.61 3.71
N ILE A 120 -3.60 10.62 3.29
CA ILE A 120 -3.94 10.41 1.90
C ILE A 120 -5.04 11.42 1.55
N GLN A 121 -4.76 12.29 0.58
CA GLN A 121 -5.78 13.21 0.06
C GLN A 121 -6.78 12.40 -0.75
N THR A 122 -8.07 12.53 -0.42
CA THR A 122 -9.12 11.70 -0.99
C THR A 122 -10.03 12.52 -1.89
N LEU A 123 -10.38 11.98 -3.05
CA LEU A 123 -11.57 12.36 -3.79
C LEU A 123 -12.62 11.27 -3.54
N ASP A 124 -13.74 11.62 -2.90
CA ASP A 124 -14.85 10.69 -2.61
C ASP A 124 -14.45 9.39 -1.90
N GLY A 125 -13.51 9.47 -0.96
CA GLY A 125 -13.03 8.30 -0.19
C GLY A 125 -12.11 7.34 -0.95
N CYS A 126 -11.71 7.69 -2.18
CA CYS A 126 -10.71 6.96 -2.94
C CYS A 126 -9.30 7.21 -2.38
N ALA A 127 -8.43 6.21 -2.46
CA ALA A 127 -7.07 6.25 -1.93
C ALA A 127 -5.97 6.26 -3.01
N TYR A 128 -6.34 6.57 -4.26
CA TYR A 128 -5.39 6.70 -5.38
C TYR A 128 -5.03 8.16 -5.62
N TYR A 129 -3.78 8.40 -6.00
CA TYR A 129 -3.25 9.73 -6.25
C TYR A 129 -1.93 9.64 -7.01
N ASP A 130 -1.44 10.76 -7.53
CA ASP A 130 -0.13 10.84 -8.16
C ASP A 130 0.67 12.05 -7.64
N PHE A 131 1.99 12.00 -7.79
CA PHE A 131 2.89 13.09 -7.44
C PHE A 131 4.20 13.03 -8.24
N SER A 132 4.87 14.18 -8.38
CA SER A 132 6.17 14.26 -9.03
C SER A 132 7.26 14.68 -8.04
N PRO A 133 8.17 13.78 -7.63
CA PRO A 133 9.28 14.16 -6.76
C PRO A 133 10.31 15.00 -7.50
N VAL A 134 10.43 14.85 -8.82
CA VAL A 134 11.28 15.64 -9.73
C VAL A 134 10.54 15.82 -11.06
N PRO A 135 10.88 16.83 -11.88
CA PRO A 135 10.21 17.09 -13.15
C PRO A 135 10.18 15.87 -14.10
N GLU A 136 11.20 15.02 -14.08
CA GLU A 136 11.37 13.88 -14.98
C GLU A 136 10.59 12.63 -14.56
N TYR A 137 10.03 12.58 -13.35
CA TYR A 137 9.35 11.40 -12.81
C TYR A 137 7.97 11.72 -12.24
N ARG A 138 7.05 10.79 -12.43
CA ARG A 138 5.73 10.76 -11.80
C ARG A 138 5.53 9.44 -11.09
N PHE A 139 5.10 9.49 -9.85
CA PHE A 139 4.68 8.35 -9.06
C PHE A 139 3.16 8.30 -9.05
N VAL A 140 2.59 7.14 -9.32
CA VAL A 140 1.16 6.90 -9.31
C VAL A 140 0.87 5.82 -8.29
N VAL A 141 0.07 6.14 -7.29
CA VAL A 141 -0.39 5.21 -6.26
C VAL A 141 -1.81 4.79 -6.61
N LEU A 142 -2.00 3.48 -6.81
CA LEU A 142 -3.30 2.89 -7.08
C LEU A 142 -3.97 2.42 -5.78
N ASP A 143 -5.29 2.55 -5.74
CA ASP A 143 -6.16 1.92 -4.76
C ASP A 143 -6.62 0.58 -5.32
N SER A 144 -5.89 -0.49 -4.99
CA SER A 144 -6.22 -1.86 -5.41
C SER A 144 -7.41 -2.45 -4.69
N TYR A 145 -8.01 -1.71 -3.74
CA TYR A 145 -9.22 -2.06 -3.01
C TYR A 145 -10.40 -1.16 -3.40
N ASP A 146 -10.30 -0.50 -4.55
CA ASP A 146 -11.36 0.29 -5.15
C ASP A 146 -12.61 -0.57 -5.38
N ILE A 147 -12.49 -1.64 -6.16
CA ILE A 147 -13.48 -2.72 -6.24
C ILE A 147 -13.05 -3.85 -5.31
N SER A 148 -13.61 -3.88 -4.10
CA SER A 148 -13.30 -4.93 -3.13
C SER A 148 -14.47 -5.26 -2.21
N ALA A 149 -14.49 -6.51 -1.74
CA ALA A 149 -15.43 -7.00 -0.73
C ALA A 149 -15.14 -6.45 0.67
N ILE A 150 -14.01 -5.77 0.85
CA ILE A 150 -13.57 -5.16 2.12
C ILE A 150 -13.30 -3.67 1.94
N GLY A 151 -13.37 -2.91 3.03
CA GLY A 151 -13.01 -1.49 3.08
C GLY A 151 -14.12 -0.49 2.78
N TRP A 152 -15.11 -0.85 1.95
CA TRP A 152 -16.32 -0.06 1.74
C TRP A 152 -17.51 -0.61 2.57
N PRO A 153 -18.56 0.19 2.81
CA PRO A 153 -19.82 -0.30 3.40
C PRO A 153 -20.42 -1.45 2.60
N GLN A 154 -21.14 -2.36 3.26
CA GLN A 154 -21.67 -3.58 2.63
C GLN A 154 -22.63 -3.33 1.47
N ASP A 155 -23.39 -2.25 1.53
CA ASP A 155 -24.36 -1.80 0.53
C ASP A 155 -23.75 -0.86 -0.52
N HIS A 156 -22.45 -0.56 -0.43
CA HIS A 156 -21.76 0.31 -1.38
C HIS A 156 -21.67 -0.36 -2.76
N PRO A 157 -21.88 0.39 -3.87
CA PRO A 157 -21.84 -0.18 -5.23
C PRO A 157 -20.56 -0.97 -5.53
N ARG A 158 -19.40 -0.48 -5.06
CA ARG A 158 -18.10 -1.15 -5.26
C ARG A 158 -17.99 -2.49 -4.50
N THR A 159 -18.59 -2.60 -3.31
CA THR A 159 -18.67 -3.86 -2.57
C THR A 159 -19.63 -4.84 -3.23
N LEU A 160 -20.78 -4.36 -3.68
CA LEU A 160 -21.75 -5.20 -4.38
C LEU A 160 -21.18 -5.76 -5.68
N GLU A 161 -20.42 -4.95 -6.44
CA GLU A 161 -19.70 -5.38 -7.64
C GLU A 161 -18.64 -6.44 -7.32
N ALA A 162 -17.78 -6.20 -6.33
CA ALA A 162 -16.75 -7.15 -5.92
C ALA A 162 -17.35 -8.49 -5.43
N MET A 163 -18.41 -8.43 -4.62
CA MET A 163 -19.10 -9.61 -4.11
C MET A 163 -19.80 -10.40 -5.22
N LYS A 164 -20.34 -9.73 -6.24
CA LYS A 164 -20.89 -10.40 -7.43
C LYS A 164 -19.78 -11.17 -8.15
N LEU A 165 -18.65 -10.53 -8.44
CA LEU A 165 -17.51 -11.16 -9.12
C LEU A 165 -16.96 -12.35 -8.32
N LEU A 166 -16.79 -12.21 -7.00
CA LEU A 166 -16.33 -13.30 -6.13
C LEU A 166 -17.30 -14.48 -6.11
N ARG A 167 -18.62 -14.24 -6.09
CA ARG A 167 -19.62 -15.32 -6.17
C ARG A 167 -19.57 -16.05 -7.50
N GLU A 168 -19.32 -15.34 -8.60
CA GLU A 168 -19.21 -15.94 -9.94
C GLU A 168 -17.91 -16.73 -10.14
N LYS A 169 -16.80 -16.28 -9.52
CA LYS A 169 -15.45 -16.80 -9.80
C LYS A 169 -14.86 -17.71 -8.74
N ASN A 170 -15.26 -17.55 -7.48
CA ASN A 170 -14.79 -18.38 -6.39
C ASN A 170 -15.92 -19.31 -5.92
N PRO A 171 -15.83 -20.63 -6.19
CA PRO A 171 -16.89 -21.58 -5.84
C PRO A 171 -16.94 -21.91 -4.35
N ASN A 172 -15.91 -21.56 -3.57
CA ASN A 172 -15.81 -21.91 -2.15
C ASN A 172 -16.76 -21.04 -1.30
N GLU A 173 -17.30 -21.59 -0.21
CA GLU A 173 -18.08 -20.81 0.76
C GLU A 173 -17.23 -19.72 1.42
N ASP A 174 -16.06 -20.12 1.95
CA ASP A 174 -15.03 -19.18 2.37
C ASP A 174 -14.38 -18.54 1.14
N LYS A 175 -14.71 -17.28 0.90
CA LYS A 175 -14.17 -16.50 -0.23
C LYS A 175 -12.69 -16.17 -0.08
N ASN A 176 -12.03 -16.46 1.05
CA ASN A 176 -10.57 -16.42 1.17
C ASN A 176 -9.89 -17.74 0.79
N SER A 177 -10.66 -18.82 0.57
CA SER A 177 -10.12 -20.11 0.20
C SER A 177 -9.85 -20.21 -1.30
N PRO A 178 -8.62 -20.56 -1.73
CA PRO A 178 -8.29 -20.87 -3.12
C PRO A 178 -8.44 -22.36 -3.44
N THR A 179 -9.08 -23.15 -2.58
CA THR A 179 -9.24 -24.60 -2.77
C THR A 179 -9.95 -24.87 -4.10
N ASN A 180 -9.45 -25.85 -4.86
CA ASN A 180 -9.93 -26.23 -6.18
C ASN A 180 -9.84 -25.14 -7.28
N MET A 181 -9.19 -24.00 -7.00
CA MET A 181 -8.92 -22.96 -7.99
C MET A 181 -7.51 -23.13 -8.56
N VAL A 182 -7.36 -22.94 -9.87
CA VAL A 182 -6.12 -23.19 -10.62
C VAL A 182 -5.66 -21.97 -11.40
N GLY A 183 -4.35 -21.85 -11.61
CA GLY A 183 -3.74 -20.77 -12.38
C GLY A 183 -4.15 -19.39 -11.88
N LEU A 184 -4.47 -18.49 -12.82
CA LEU A 184 -4.84 -17.11 -12.51
C LEU A 184 -6.14 -17.01 -11.71
N GLU A 185 -7.05 -17.98 -11.79
CA GLU A 185 -8.35 -17.90 -11.09
C GLU A 185 -8.17 -17.87 -9.57
N ARG A 186 -7.04 -18.36 -9.04
CA ARG A 186 -6.68 -18.26 -7.62
C ARG A 186 -6.61 -16.83 -7.09
N ARG A 187 -6.64 -15.79 -7.95
CA ARG A 187 -6.68 -14.38 -7.54
C ARG A 187 -8.05 -13.92 -7.04
N PHE A 188 -9.14 -14.65 -7.32
CA PHE A 188 -10.49 -14.26 -6.90
C PHE A 188 -10.74 -14.63 -5.43
N LEU A 189 -10.06 -13.93 -4.52
CA LEU A 189 -10.12 -14.13 -3.08
C LEU A 189 -10.59 -12.84 -2.40
N MET A 190 -11.32 -12.96 -1.29
CA MET A 190 -11.93 -11.84 -0.59
C MET A 190 -10.90 -10.87 0.00
N PHE A 191 -9.69 -11.34 0.30
CA PHE A 191 -8.57 -10.50 0.73
C PHE A 191 -7.89 -9.71 -0.41
N ASN A 192 -8.26 -9.97 -1.67
CA ASN A 192 -7.82 -9.19 -2.82
C ASN A 192 -8.84 -8.09 -3.19
N GLY A 193 -8.59 -7.42 -4.30
CA GLY A 193 -9.45 -6.39 -4.86
C GLY A 193 -9.13 -6.16 -6.33
N GLY A 194 -9.66 -5.06 -6.88
CA GLY A 194 -9.39 -4.62 -8.23
C GLY A 194 -9.48 -3.11 -8.36
N VAL A 195 -8.85 -2.61 -9.41
CA VAL A 195 -8.92 -1.20 -9.82
C VAL A 195 -10.19 -1.00 -10.63
N GLY A 196 -11.06 -0.07 -10.22
CA GLY A 196 -12.32 0.22 -10.87
C GLY A 196 -12.16 0.97 -12.20
N LYS A 197 -13.22 1.00 -13.02
CA LYS A 197 -13.20 1.65 -14.33
C LYS A 197 -12.86 3.14 -14.26
N GLU A 198 -13.41 3.85 -13.28
CA GLU A 198 -13.13 5.27 -13.10
C GLU A 198 -11.67 5.53 -12.73
N GLN A 199 -11.09 4.68 -11.86
CA GLN A 199 -9.67 4.77 -11.52
C GLN A 199 -8.77 4.40 -12.72
N MET A 200 -9.14 3.41 -13.53
CA MET A 200 -8.41 3.09 -14.76
C MET A 200 -8.45 4.23 -15.77
N LYS A 201 -9.61 4.91 -15.91
CA LYS A 201 -9.75 6.09 -16.77
C LYS A 201 -8.93 7.28 -16.25
N TRP A 202 -8.90 7.47 -14.93
CA TRP A 202 -8.03 8.46 -14.30
C TRP A 202 -6.55 8.14 -14.57
N LEU A 203 -6.13 6.89 -14.38
CA LEU A 203 -4.77 6.43 -14.65
C LEU A 203 -4.37 6.70 -16.11
N ASP A 204 -5.24 6.39 -17.08
CA ASP A 204 -5.01 6.67 -18.50
C ASP A 204 -4.71 8.17 -18.74
N GLY A 205 -5.52 9.05 -18.15
CA GLY A 205 -5.29 10.50 -18.20
C GLY A 205 -3.94 10.91 -17.60
N VAL A 206 -3.58 10.38 -16.43
CA VAL A 206 -2.29 10.63 -15.78
C VAL A 206 -1.11 10.17 -16.65
N LEU A 207 -1.24 9.03 -17.31
CA LEU A 207 -0.20 8.49 -18.21
C LEU A 207 -0.08 9.32 -19.50
N GLN A 208 -1.19 9.81 -20.04
CA GLN A 208 -1.19 10.70 -21.20
C GLN A 208 -0.50 12.04 -20.87
N ASP A 209 -0.79 12.61 -19.70
CA ASP A 209 -0.15 13.83 -19.21
C ASP A 209 1.34 13.62 -18.98
N ALA A 210 1.74 12.51 -18.35
CA ALA A 210 3.14 12.15 -18.16
C ALA A 210 3.87 12.00 -19.51
N THR A 211 3.22 11.42 -20.52
CA THR A 211 3.76 11.31 -21.88
C THR A 211 4.01 12.69 -22.49
N ASN A 212 3.03 13.59 -22.41
CA ASN A 212 3.14 14.96 -22.92
C ASN A 212 4.28 15.73 -22.25
N LEU A 213 4.48 15.51 -20.95
CA LEU A 213 5.52 16.13 -20.14
C LEU A 213 6.87 15.37 -20.21
N LYS A 214 6.96 14.29 -21.01
CA LYS A 214 8.15 13.43 -21.13
C LYS A 214 8.64 12.87 -19.79
N GLN A 215 7.72 12.60 -18.89
CA GLN A 215 7.99 12.01 -17.57
C GLN A 215 8.08 10.48 -17.66
N LYS A 216 8.94 9.89 -16.83
CA LYS A 216 8.93 8.46 -16.54
C LYS A 216 7.94 8.19 -15.41
N VAL A 217 7.13 7.14 -15.55
CA VAL A 217 6.11 6.81 -14.55
C VAL A 217 6.53 5.60 -13.72
N VAL A 218 6.36 5.70 -12.41
CA VAL A 218 6.46 4.59 -11.46
C VAL A 218 5.07 4.36 -10.88
N VAL A 219 4.48 3.20 -11.15
CA VAL A 219 3.17 2.81 -10.60
C VAL A 219 3.40 1.93 -9.37
N ALA A 220 2.71 2.26 -8.29
CA ALA A 220 2.76 1.53 -7.03
C ALA A 220 1.34 1.07 -6.65
N CYS A 221 1.23 -0.21 -6.30
CA CYS A 221 -0.02 -0.90 -6.02
C CYS A 221 0.27 -1.96 -4.95
N HIS A 222 -0.65 -2.15 -4.00
CA HIS A 222 -0.47 -3.15 -2.95
C HIS A 222 -0.59 -4.59 -3.48
N LEU A 223 -1.42 -4.81 -4.52
CA LEU A 223 -1.62 -6.09 -5.19
C LEU A 223 -0.73 -6.27 -6.43
#